data_AF-A0ABD5LUX1-F1
#
_entry.id   AF-A0ABD5LUX1-F1
#
_cell.length_a   1.000
_cell.length_b   1.000
_cell.length_c   1.000
_cell.angle_alpha   90.00
_cell.angle_beta   90.00
_cell.angle_gamma   90.00
#
_symmetry.space_group_name_H-M   'P 1'
#
loop_
_entity.id
_entity.type
_entity.pdbx_description
1 polymer ?
#
loop_
_entity_poly.entity_id
_entity_poly.type
_entity_poly.pdbx_seq_one_letter_code
_entity_poly.pdbx_strand_id
1 'polypeptide(L)'
;MSLSKKLTKNKPITDDHLKEFVELYSSRETTERSWTVSANKLAEDYDLSAKNPAKQKDAEHLAPSDILKQIRTKEKLVSGLLDEIENLLAEK
;
A
#
# COMPACT_ATOMS: atom_id res chain seq x y z
N MET A 1 -10.24 -8.52 -10.31
CA MET A 1 -9.53 -7.78 -11.37
C MET A 1 -8.01 -7.95 -11.30
N SER A 2 -7.44 -8.66 -12.27
CA SER A 2 -5.99 -8.69 -12.51
C SER A 2 -5.54 -7.36 -13.12
N LEU A 3 -5.09 -6.41 -12.30
CA LEU A 3 -4.57 -5.09 -12.73
C LEU A 3 -3.09 -5.13 -13.16
N SER A 4 -2.57 -6.28 -13.59
CA SER A 4 -1.17 -6.40 -14.05
C SER A 4 -0.89 -5.67 -15.38
N LYS A 5 -1.90 -5.07 -16.02
CA LYS A 5 -1.78 -4.35 -17.29
C LYS A 5 -2.25 -2.90 -17.16
N LYS A 6 -1.37 -1.95 -17.49
CA LYS A 6 -1.73 -0.55 -17.66
C LYS A 6 -2.67 -0.40 -18.85
N LEU A 7 -3.89 0.05 -18.59
CA LEU A 7 -4.87 0.41 -19.62
C LEU A 7 -4.45 1.76 -20.25
N THR A 8 -4.48 1.83 -21.58
CA THR A 8 -4.13 3.05 -22.32
C THR A 8 -5.04 3.20 -23.53
N LYS A 9 -5.02 4.34 -24.23
CA LYS A 9 -5.80 4.54 -25.47
C LYS A 9 -5.52 3.45 -26.53
N ASN A 10 -4.29 2.93 -26.55
CA ASN A 10 -3.87 1.86 -27.48
C ASN A 10 -4.05 0.45 -26.88
N LYS A 11 -4.51 0.34 -25.63
CA LYS A 11 -4.80 -0.91 -24.91
C LYS A 11 -6.08 -0.71 -24.07
N PRO A 12 -7.26 -0.66 -24.72
CA PRO A 12 -8.52 -0.36 -24.05
C PRO A 12 -8.96 -1.48 -23.12
N ILE A 13 -9.98 -1.19 -22.31
CA ILE A 13 -10.70 -2.22 -21.57
C ILE A 13 -11.44 -3.14 -22.54
N THR A 14 -11.40 -4.45 -22.28
CA THR A 14 -12.07 -5.49 -23.05
C THR A 14 -12.90 -6.37 -22.10
N ASP A 15 -13.82 -7.15 -22.66
CA ASP A 15 -14.71 -8.03 -21.90
C ASP A 15 -13.94 -9.06 -21.06
N ASP A 16 -12.79 -9.52 -21.55
CA ASP A 16 -11.90 -10.43 -20.81
C ASP A 16 -11.45 -9.86 -19.45
N HIS A 17 -11.31 -8.54 -19.32
CA HIS A 17 -10.95 -7.92 -18.04
C HIS A 17 -12.10 -8.00 -17.01
N LEU A 18 -13.33 -8.19 -17.46
CA LEU A 18 -14.54 -8.26 -16.63
C LEU A 18 -15.05 -9.68 -16.41
N LYS A 19 -14.48 -10.67 -17.09
CA LYS A 19 -14.92 -12.07 -17.02
C LYS A 19 -15.01 -12.61 -15.59
N GLU A 20 -13.95 -12.39 -14.81
CA GLU A 20 -13.89 -12.79 -13.38
C GLU A 20 -15.02 -12.13 -12.55
N PHE A 21 -15.35 -10.87 -12.84
CA PHE A 21 -16.43 -10.17 -12.14
C PHE A 21 -17.79 -10.81 -12.45
N VAL A 22 -18.05 -11.15 -13.71
CA VAL A 22 -19.31 -11.79 -14.13
C VAL A 22 -19.46 -13.19 -13.51
N GLU A 23 -18.37 -13.96 -13.48
CA GLU A 23 -18.34 -15.29 -12.85
C GLU A 23 -18.65 -15.19 -11.35
N LEU A 24 -17.99 -14.28 -10.63
CA LEU A 24 -18.17 -14.08 -9.18
C LEU A 24 -19.51 -13.41 -8.82
N TYR A 25 -20.13 -12.67 -9.73
CA TYR A 25 -21.40 -12.00 -9.49
C TYR A 25 -22.53 -12.99 -9.14
N SER A 26 -22.52 -14.16 -9.76
CA SER A 26 -23.55 -15.18 -9.57
C SER A 26 -23.47 -15.86 -8.20
N SER A 27 -22.27 -16.20 -7.75
CA SER A 27 -22.05 -16.90 -6.47
C SER A 27 -21.91 -15.97 -5.28
N ARG A 28 -21.58 -14.68 -5.49
CA ARG A 28 -21.30 -13.68 -4.44
C ARG A 28 -20.21 -14.12 -3.46
N GLU A 29 -19.32 -15.00 -3.91
CA GLU A 29 -18.24 -15.52 -3.08
C GLU A 29 -17.28 -14.41 -2.65
N THR A 30 -16.77 -14.55 -1.42
CA THR A 30 -15.74 -13.66 -0.88
C THR A 30 -14.37 -14.19 -1.29
N THR A 31 -13.66 -13.40 -2.09
CA THR A 31 -12.31 -13.63 -2.58
C THR A 31 -11.43 -12.43 -2.23
N GLU A 32 -10.14 -12.49 -2.60
CA GLU A 32 -9.24 -11.34 -2.48
C GLU A 32 -9.75 -10.09 -3.22
N ARG A 33 -10.56 -10.25 -4.27
CA ARG A 33 -10.98 -9.16 -5.17
C ARG A 33 -12.50 -8.97 -5.28
N SER A 34 -13.29 -9.77 -4.56
CA SER A 34 -14.75 -9.71 -4.50
C SER A 34 -15.17 -9.96 -3.07
N TRP A 35 -16.00 -9.10 -2.48
CA TRP A 35 -16.48 -9.33 -1.12
C TRP A 35 -17.86 -8.72 -0.95
N THR A 36 -18.61 -9.28 -0.02
CA THR A 36 -19.94 -8.77 0.35
C THR A 36 -19.85 -8.08 1.71
N VAL A 37 -20.54 -6.95 1.85
CA VAL A 37 -20.64 -6.18 3.10
C VAL A 37 -22.11 -6.09 3.47
N SER A 38 -22.44 -6.27 4.76
CA SER A 38 -23.80 -6.08 5.25
C SER A 38 -24.22 -4.62 5.14
N ALA A 39 -25.46 -4.37 4.69
CA ALA A 39 -26.02 -3.03 4.59
C ALA A 39 -26.03 -2.28 5.93
N ASN A 40 -26.18 -3.00 7.04
CA ASN A 40 -26.14 -2.41 8.38
C ASN A 40 -24.80 -1.73 8.70
N LYS A 41 -23.69 -2.17 8.08
CA LYS A 41 -22.37 -1.54 8.27
C LYS A 41 -22.25 -0.15 7.63
N LEU A 42 -23.18 0.21 6.73
CA LEU A 42 -23.21 1.52 6.08
C LEU A 42 -24.00 2.55 6.89
N ALA A 43 -24.60 2.18 8.02
CA ALA A 43 -25.53 3.05 8.73
C ALA A 43 -24.86 4.23 9.46
N GLU A 44 -23.54 4.18 9.70
CA GLU A 44 -22.82 5.24 10.42
C GLU A 44 -22.61 6.48 9.54
N ASP A 45 -22.04 6.30 8.35
CA ASP A 45 -21.63 7.39 7.47
C ASP A 45 -22.07 7.24 6.00
N TYR A 46 -22.77 6.13 5.67
CA TYR A 46 -23.15 5.76 4.31
C TYR A 46 -21.95 5.72 3.33
N ASP A 47 -20.76 5.38 3.84
CA ASP A 47 -19.55 5.31 3.02
C ASP A 47 -19.56 4.09 2.08
N LEU A 48 -19.69 4.36 0.77
CA LEU A 48 -19.64 3.36 -0.30
C LEU A 48 -18.21 3.09 -0.79
N SER A 49 -17.19 3.59 -0.10
CA SER A 49 -15.79 3.30 -0.41
C SER A 49 -15.55 1.79 -0.42
N ALA A 50 -14.84 1.32 -1.44
CA ALA A 50 -14.50 -0.09 -1.61
C ALA A 50 -13.40 -0.56 -0.64
N LYS A 51 -13.69 -0.51 0.66
CA LYS A 51 -12.82 -1.00 1.73
C LYS A 51 -12.90 -2.52 1.78
N ASN A 52 -11.90 -3.19 1.22
CA ASN A 52 -11.84 -4.65 1.21
C ASN A 52 -11.53 -5.21 2.61
N PRO A 53 -12.47 -5.92 3.26
CA PRO A 53 -12.25 -6.51 4.57
C PRO A 53 -11.32 -7.73 4.53
N ALA A 54 -11.19 -8.38 3.37
CA ALA A 54 -10.35 -9.56 3.17
C ALA A 54 -8.92 -9.19 2.71
N LYS A 55 -8.67 -7.94 2.29
CA LYS A 55 -7.32 -7.50 1.94
C LYS A 55 -6.51 -7.41 3.22
N GLN A 56 -5.48 -8.26 3.34
CA GLN A 56 -4.43 -8.06 4.34
C GLN A 56 -3.95 -6.62 4.22
N LYS A 57 -3.97 -5.87 5.33
CA LYS A 57 -3.47 -4.50 5.37
C LYS A 57 -2.09 -4.50 4.72
N ASP A 58 -1.95 -3.71 3.65
CA ASP A 58 -0.65 -3.42 3.04
C ASP A 58 0.34 -3.12 4.17
N ALA A 59 1.55 -3.69 4.04
CA ALA A 59 2.57 -3.81 5.08
C ALA A 59 2.53 -2.67 6.09
N GLU A 60 2.46 -3.02 7.38
CA GLU A 60 2.38 -2.09 8.50
C GLU A 60 3.46 -1.00 8.35
N HIS A 61 3.04 0.17 7.89
CA HIS A 61 3.95 1.29 7.72
C HIS A 61 4.39 1.74 9.11
N LEU A 62 5.69 1.96 9.27
CA LEU A 62 6.22 2.55 10.50
C LEU A 62 5.52 3.88 10.77
N ALA A 63 5.22 4.16 12.04
CA ALA A 63 4.64 5.44 12.40
C ALA A 63 5.63 6.57 12.03
N PRO A 64 5.13 7.77 11.68
CA PRO A 64 6.00 8.90 11.35
C PRO A 64 7.06 9.21 12.42
N SER A 65 6.73 8.99 13.70
CA SER A 65 7.67 9.13 14.83
C SER A 65 8.84 8.15 14.76
N ASP A 66 8.60 6.91 14.36
CA ASP A 66 9.65 5.89 14.24
C ASP A 66 10.54 6.16 13.05
N ILE A 67 9.97 6.64 11.95
CA ILE A 67 10.71 7.10 10.77
C ILE A 67 11.65 8.25 11.16
N LEU A 68 11.15 9.25 11.90
CA LEU A 68 11.96 10.36 12.39
C LEU A 68 13.10 9.89 13.29
N LYS A 69 12.83 8.95 14.22
CA LYS A 69 13.85 8.38 15.10
C LYS A 69 14.95 7.68 14.31
N GLN A 70 14.60 6.93 13.26
CA GLN A 70 15.58 6.29 12.39
C GLN A 70 16.42 7.30 11.61
N ILE A 71 15.80 8.37 11.08
CA ILE A 71 16.52 9.45 10.40
C ILE A 71 17.56 10.07 11.36
N ARG A 72 17.14 10.46 12.57
CA ARG A 72 18.06 11.04 13.56
C ARG A 72 19.20 10.10 13.96
N THR A 73 18.92 8.82 14.08
CA THR A 73 19.94 7.82 14.39
C THR A 73 20.98 7.73 13.27
N LYS A 74 20.54 7.71 12.02
CA LYS A 74 21.42 7.70 10.85
C LYS A 74 22.22 8.99 10.72
N GLU A 75 21.60 10.15 10.93
CA GLU A 75 22.29 11.44 10.94
C GLU A 75 23.44 11.47 11.96
N LYS A 76 23.19 10.95 13.18
CA LYS A 76 24.23 10.88 14.22
C LYS A 76 25.41 9.99 13.82
N LEU A 77 25.13 8.85 13.19
CA LEU A 77 26.19 7.94 12.69
C LEU A 77 27.00 8.61 11.59
N VAL A 78 26.34 9.27 10.63
CA VAL A 78 27.01 10.00 9.56
C VAL A 78 27.88 11.12 10.13
N SER A 79 27.37 11.90 11.08
CA SER A 79 28.14 12.96 11.74
C SER A 79 29.40 12.40 12.41
N GLY A 80 29.28 11.31 13.18
CA GLY A 80 30.43 10.70 13.84
C GLY A 80 31.50 10.23 12.86
N LEU A 81 31.09 9.63 11.73
CA LEU A 81 32.03 9.22 10.67
C LEU A 81 32.73 10.43 10.02
N LEU A 82 32.05 11.57 9.88
CA LEU A 82 32.67 12.80 9.38
C LEU A 82 33.69 13.36 10.38
N ASP A 83 33.34 13.38 11.67
CA ASP A 83 34.25 13.82 12.74
C ASP A 83 35.52 12.95 12.78
N GLU A 84 35.39 11.63 12.59
CA GLU A 84 36.52 10.70 12.48
C GLU A 84 37.44 11.05 11.28
N ILE A 85 36.86 11.38 10.12
CA ILE A 85 37.62 11.78 8.94
C ILE A 85 38.33 13.12 9.17
N GLU A 86 37.67 14.10 9.80
CA GLU A 86 38.27 15.39 10.12
C GLU A 86 39.48 15.25 11.05
N ASN A 87 39.37 14.40 12.09
CA ASN A 87 40.48 14.13 12.99
C ASN A 87 41.68 13.50 12.26
N LEU A 88 41.45 12.53 11.37
CA LEU A 88 42.51 11.92 10.57
C LEU A 88 43.22 12.91 9.64
N LEU A 89 42.51 13.95 9.17
CA LEU A 89 43.10 15.02 8.37
C LEU A 89 43.89 16.02 9.21
N ALA A 90 43.48 16.26 10.46
CA ALA A 90 44.14 17.19 11.39
C ALA A 90 45.43 16.63 12.01
N GLU A 91 45.59 15.30 12.07
CA GLU A 91 46.80 14.62 12.55
C GLU A 91 47.94 14.55 11.50
N LYS A 92 47.77 15.18 10.33
CA LYS A 92 48.77 15.31 9.26
C LYS A 92 49.33 16.72 9.15
#